data_AF-E9RWX9-F1
#
_entry.id   AF-E9RWX9-F1
#
_cell.length_a   1.000
_cell.length_b   1.000
_cell.length_c   1.000
_cell.angle_alpha   90.00
_cell.angle_beta   90.00
_cell.angle_gamma   90.00
#
_symmetry.space_group_name_H-M   'P 1'
#
loop_
_entity.id
_entity.type
_entity.pdbx_description
1 polymer ?
#
loop_
_entity_poly.entity_id
_entity_poly.type
_entity_poly.pdbx_seq_one_letter_code
_entity_poly.pdbx_strand_id
1 'polypeptide(L)'
;MVAGTFHGFSADGSKLQPNAAAASISILYVFVAIAFGLFLRKTKINGWKQAILGIILIVAMLATGIAFPVYLQKQSWLYLVFVYIFFASVTPMWLLKQPRDYLTTFLFVGMIIAAVIGVVISNPTISTPVFTGFVSESGSYLFPTLFVTIACGAVSGFHSLVSSETSSKQIRNEKDMLQVGYGSMLLESLLAVLVIVIVGSLTNLADTGVLNNDLAAMALADTATPFTKFSVGVTGLISKLGMPQEWGLCIMTMFVSALALTSLDAVARIGRLSFQELFEIEESKAVSPAVKVLTNKYFATIITLAGGYLLSLGGYNNIWPLFGSANQLLAAMVLISLSVFLKVTGRKGFMLYAPMTMMLVVTMTSLGMSVYAICKKLFVTGGFAFLTDGLQLFFALLLMGLGLLIAFSSGKKTCETQSSTEPSFSCSGIKIFCCKKAGFVTLRQLLLFSTD
;
A
#
# COMPACT_ATOMS: atom_id res chain seq x y z
N MET A 1 -1.15 -5.30 -10.50
CA MET A 1 -0.59 -6.39 -9.68
C MET A 1 -1.63 -7.45 -9.37
N VAL A 2 -2.73 -7.11 -8.66
CA VAL A 2 -3.83 -8.05 -8.34
C VAL A 2 -4.37 -8.80 -9.57
N ALA A 3 -4.68 -8.11 -10.67
CA ALA A 3 -5.14 -8.77 -11.89
C ALA A 3 -4.11 -9.78 -12.47
N GLY A 4 -2.82 -9.60 -12.17
CA GLY A 4 -1.77 -10.54 -12.54
C GLY A 4 -1.74 -11.78 -11.65
N THR A 5 -2.00 -11.65 -10.35
CA THR A 5 -2.10 -12.80 -9.43
C THR A 5 -3.35 -13.65 -9.69
N PHE A 6 -4.36 -13.08 -10.36
CA PHE A 6 -5.55 -13.79 -10.81
C PHE A 6 -5.45 -14.34 -12.24
N HIS A 7 -4.37 -14.05 -12.96
CA HIS A 7 -4.24 -14.48 -14.35
C HIS A 7 -4.22 -16.01 -14.45
N GLY A 8 -5.29 -16.59 -14.97
CA GLY A 8 -5.51 -18.04 -14.96
C GLY A 8 -4.73 -18.80 -16.04
N PHE A 9 -3.93 -18.12 -16.85
CA PHE A 9 -3.21 -18.72 -17.97
C PHE A 9 -1.74 -18.31 -17.96
N SER A 10 -0.86 -19.25 -18.28
CA SER A 10 0.57 -19.02 -18.50
C SER A 10 0.83 -18.50 -19.92
N ALA A 11 2.09 -18.22 -20.24
CA ALA A 11 2.48 -17.66 -21.54
C ALA A 11 2.25 -18.63 -22.71
N ASP A 12 2.32 -19.93 -22.47
CA ASP A 12 2.01 -21.02 -23.40
C ASP A 12 0.50 -21.36 -23.48
N GLY A 13 -0.33 -20.67 -22.69
CA GLY A 13 -1.78 -20.87 -22.65
C GLY A 13 -2.24 -22.00 -21.73
N SER A 14 -1.33 -22.65 -20.99
CA SER A 14 -1.71 -23.67 -20.01
C SER A 14 -2.41 -23.05 -18.78
N LYS A 15 -3.20 -23.86 -18.09
CA LYS A 15 -4.04 -23.40 -16.97
C LYS A 15 -3.20 -23.23 -15.70
N LEU A 16 -3.15 -22.01 -15.19
CA LEU A 16 -2.55 -21.69 -13.88
C LEU A 16 -3.60 -21.82 -12.78
N GLN A 17 -3.79 -23.04 -12.29
CA GLN A 17 -4.74 -23.33 -11.21
C GLN A 17 -4.52 -22.48 -9.94
N PRO A 18 -3.29 -22.22 -9.44
CA PRO A 18 -3.11 -21.42 -8.23
C PRO A 18 -3.65 -19.99 -8.35
N ASN A 19 -3.45 -19.36 -9.50
CA ASN A 19 -3.94 -18.01 -9.77
C ASN A 19 -5.47 -17.98 -9.90
N ALA A 20 -6.03 -18.96 -10.61
CA ALA A 20 -7.47 -19.11 -10.76
C ALA A 20 -8.18 -19.41 -9.44
N ALA A 21 -7.56 -20.23 -8.57
CA ALA A 21 -8.03 -20.48 -7.21
C ALA A 21 -7.97 -19.20 -6.36
N ALA A 22 -6.86 -18.46 -6.40
CA ALA A 22 -6.75 -17.18 -5.69
C ALA A 22 -7.83 -16.17 -6.13
N ALA A 23 -8.20 -16.17 -7.41
CA ALA A 23 -9.30 -15.36 -7.93
C ALA A 23 -10.66 -15.81 -7.39
N SER A 24 -10.96 -17.12 -7.43
CA SER A 24 -12.19 -17.69 -6.87
C SER A 24 -12.33 -17.41 -5.37
N ILE A 25 -11.26 -17.62 -4.60
CA ILE A 25 -11.27 -17.34 -3.16
C ILE A 25 -11.52 -15.86 -2.93
N SER A 26 -10.91 -14.98 -3.72
CA SER A 26 -11.10 -13.53 -3.60
C SER A 26 -12.54 -13.10 -3.89
N ILE A 27 -13.20 -13.71 -4.89
CA ILE A 27 -14.63 -13.51 -5.16
C ILE A 27 -15.47 -13.92 -3.95
N LEU A 28 -15.24 -15.13 -3.43
CA LEU A 28 -15.94 -15.62 -2.23
C LEU A 28 -15.73 -14.68 -1.05
N TYR A 29 -14.51 -14.17 -0.88
CA TYR A 29 -14.14 -13.25 0.19
C TYR A 29 -15.00 -11.98 0.21
N VAL A 30 -15.32 -11.43 -0.96
CA VAL A 30 -16.16 -10.23 -1.06
C VAL A 30 -17.56 -10.51 -0.51
N PHE A 31 -18.20 -11.59 -0.97
CA PHE A 31 -19.57 -11.91 -0.59
C PHE A 31 -19.66 -12.42 0.86
N VAL A 32 -18.74 -13.27 1.27
CA VAL A 32 -18.68 -13.80 2.64
C VAL A 32 -18.34 -12.70 3.63
N ALA A 33 -17.45 -11.75 3.32
CA ALA A 33 -17.19 -10.61 4.20
C ALA A 33 -18.45 -9.75 4.41
N ILE A 34 -19.22 -9.49 3.36
CA ILE A 34 -20.49 -8.75 3.48
C ILE A 34 -21.48 -9.52 4.34
N ALA A 35 -21.65 -10.83 4.08
CA ALA A 35 -22.55 -11.68 4.86
C ALA A 35 -22.12 -11.76 6.32
N PHE A 36 -20.81 -11.90 6.58
CA PHE A 36 -20.21 -11.92 7.91
C PHE A 36 -20.46 -10.60 8.65
N GLY A 37 -20.22 -9.45 8.01
CA GLY A 37 -20.50 -8.14 8.59
C GLY A 37 -21.97 -7.94 8.95
N LEU A 38 -22.88 -8.32 8.06
CA LEU A 38 -24.33 -8.26 8.29
C LEU A 38 -24.76 -9.21 9.43
N PHE A 39 -24.19 -10.41 9.47
CA PHE A 39 -24.47 -11.41 10.50
C PHE A 39 -24.03 -10.92 11.88
N LEU A 40 -22.78 -10.44 12.02
CA LEU A 40 -22.27 -9.92 13.29
C LEU A 40 -23.10 -8.74 13.81
N ARG A 41 -23.62 -7.90 12.91
CA ARG A 41 -24.49 -6.78 13.30
C ARG A 41 -25.83 -7.25 13.87
N LYS A 42 -26.37 -8.37 13.37
CA LYS A 42 -27.63 -8.94 13.86
C LYS A 42 -27.44 -9.74 15.15
N THR A 43 -26.38 -10.53 15.24
CA THR A 43 -26.18 -11.49 16.35
C THR A 43 -25.35 -10.92 17.50
N LYS A 44 -24.68 -9.77 17.30
CA LYS A 44 -23.79 -9.11 18.29
C LYS A 44 -22.72 -10.05 18.88
N ILE A 45 -22.34 -11.09 18.15
CA ILE A 45 -21.25 -12.00 18.55
C ILE A 45 -19.94 -11.22 18.54
N ASN A 46 -19.18 -11.31 19.63
CA ASN A 46 -17.92 -10.60 19.82
C ASN A 46 -16.82 -11.52 20.39
N GLY A 47 -15.59 -11.01 20.38
CA GLY A 47 -14.44 -11.68 20.98
C GLY A 47 -14.06 -12.99 20.29
N TRP A 48 -13.74 -14.02 21.08
CA TRP A 48 -13.21 -15.29 20.57
C TRP A 48 -14.18 -16.05 19.66
N LYS A 49 -15.50 -15.94 19.91
CA LYS A 49 -16.53 -16.59 19.08
C LYS A 49 -16.54 -16.04 17.65
N GLN A 50 -16.35 -14.72 17.52
CA GLN A 50 -16.22 -14.06 16.22
C GLN A 50 -14.97 -14.54 15.48
N ALA A 51 -13.85 -14.71 16.20
CA ALA A 51 -12.60 -15.19 15.62
C ALA A 51 -12.72 -16.63 15.10
N ILE A 52 -13.30 -17.54 15.88
CA ILE A 52 -13.51 -18.93 15.45
C ILE A 52 -14.41 -18.98 14.21
N LEU A 53 -15.52 -18.24 14.20
CA LEU A 53 -16.39 -18.17 13.04
C LEU A 53 -15.64 -17.64 11.81
N GLY A 54 -14.83 -16.59 11.97
CA GLY A 54 -14.00 -16.04 10.90
C GLY A 54 -13.02 -17.07 10.32
N ILE A 55 -12.34 -17.84 11.18
CA ILE A 55 -11.40 -18.90 10.76
C ILE A 55 -12.13 -20.01 10.01
N ILE A 56 -13.29 -20.46 10.50
CA ILE A 56 -14.09 -21.50 9.82
C ILE A 56 -14.49 -21.02 8.42
N LEU A 57 -14.96 -19.77 8.30
CA LEU A 57 -15.34 -19.18 7.01
C LEU A 57 -14.14 -19.08 6.07
N ILE A 58 -12.97 -18.69 6.58
CA ILE A 58 -11.72 -18.64 5.81
C ILE A 58 -11.37 -20.02 5.24
N VAL A 59 -11.36 -21.05 6.08
CA VAL A 59 -11.03 -22.42 5.64
C VAL A 59 -12.04 -22.90 4.59
N ALA A 60 -13.33 -22.62 4.79
CA ALA A 60 -14.38 -22.95 3.82
C ALA A 60 -14.17 -22.23 2.49
N MET A 61 -13.82 -20.94 2.50
CA MET A 61 -13.53 -20.16 1.29
C MET A 61 -12.29 -20.66 0.56
N LEU A 62 -11.22 -21.00 1.29
CA LEU A 62 -10.00 -21.58 0.71
C LEU A 62 -10.31 -22.92 0.03
N ALA A 63 -10.96 -23.84 0.73
CA ALA A 63 -11.33 -25.15 0.18
C ALA A 63 -12.24 -25.03 -1.04
N THR A 64 -13.27 -24.19 -0.96
CA THR A 64 -14.22 -23.99 -2.07
C THR A 64 -13.56 -23.34 -3.28
N GLY A 65 -12.73 -22.31 -3.06
CA GLY A 65 -12.07 -21.62 -4.16
C GLY A 65 -10.98 -22.45 -4.84
N ILE A 66 -10.31 -23.34 -4.11
CA ILE A 66 -9.38 -24.33 -4.69
C ILE A 66 -10.14 -25.38 -5.51
N ALA A 67 -11.31 -25.81 -5.04
CA ALA A 67 -12.15 -26.78 -5.75
C ALA A 67 -12.82 -26.22 -7.02
N PHE A 68 -13.15 -24.92 -7.03
CA PHE A 68 -13.83 -24.25 -8.15
C PHE A 68 -13.03 -23.04 -8.70
N PRO A 69 -11.86 -23.27 -9.34
CA PRO A 69 -11.01 -22.21 -9.87
C PRO A 69 -11.65 -21.51 -11.09
N VAL A 70 -11.64 -20.17 -11.11
CA VAL A 70 -12.15 -19.35 -12.21
C VAL A 70 -10.99 -18.87 -13.07
N TYR A 71 -10.99 -19.31 -14.33
CA TYR A 71 -9.95 -18.98 -15.31
C TYR A 71 -10.37 -17.80 -16.18
N LEU A 72 -9.72 -16.65 -16.01
CA LEU A 72 -9.86 -15.51 -16.91
C LEU A 72 -8.49 -14.92 -17.22
N GLN A 73 -8.43 -14.17 -18.33
CA GLN A 73 -7.25 -13.42 -18.72
C GLN A 73 -7.03 -12.22 -17.80
N LYS A 74 -5.78 -11.77 -17.69
CA LYS A 74 -5.37 -10.61 -16.88
C LYS A 74 -6.23 -9.37 -17.16
N GLN A 75 -6.57 -9.12 -18.43
CA GLN A 75 -7.33 -7.93 -18.81
C GLN A 75 -8.77 -7.97 -18.27
N SER A 76 -9.43 -9.13 -18.32
CA SER A 76 -10.76 -9.32 -17.75
C SER A 76 -10.76 -9.07 -16.24
N TRP A 77 -9.75 -9.60 -15.53
CA TRP A 77 -9.59 -9.34 -14.10
C TRP A 77 -9.32 -7.89 -13.79
N LEU A 78 -8.55 -7.19 -14.63
CA LEU A 78 -8.30 -5.77 -14.45
C LEU A 78 -9.63 -5.00 -14.46
N TYR A 79 -10.51 -5.24 -15.42
CA TYR A 79 -11.84 -4.61 -15.45
C TYR A 79 -12.69 -4.98 -14.22
N LEU A 80 -12.74 -6.26 -13.86
CA LEU A 80 -13.51 -6.72 -12.69
C LEU A 80 -13.01 -6.10 -11.38
N VAL A 81 -11.69 -5.97 -11.21
CA VAL A 81 -11.09 -5.31 -10.04
C VAL A 81 -11.48 -3.83 -10.01
N PHE A 82 -11.47 -3.12 -11.14
CA PHE A 82 -11.90 -1.72 -11.19
C PHE A 82 -13.39 -1.53 -10.85
N VAL A 83 -14.26 -2.43 -11.34
CA VAL A 83 -15.67 -2.47 -10.96
C VAL A 83 -15.83 -2.74 -9.46
N TYR A 84 -15.08 -3.71 -8.94
CA TYR A 84 -15.10 -4.04 -7.51
C TYR A 84 -14.67 -2.86 -6.64
N ILE A 85 -13.52 -2.22 -6.92
CA ILE A 85 -13.01 -1.12 -6.08
C ILE A 85 -13.90 0.13 -6.16
N PHE A 86 -14.65 0.32 -7.24
CA PHE A 86 -15.70 1.34 -7.30
C PHE A 86 -16.75 1.09 -6.22
N PHE A 87 -17.31 -0.12 -6.17
CA PHE A 87 -18.26 -0.48 -5.10
C PHE A 87 -17.59 -0.46 -3.72
N ALA A 88 -16.33 -0.88 -3.60
CA ALA A 88 -15.63 -0.87 -2.34
C ALA A 88 -15.36 0.54 -1.79
N SER A 89 -15.10 1.52 -2.67
CA SER A 89 -14.93 2.93 -2.27
C SER A 89 -16.24 3.60 -1.87
N VAL A 90 -17.34 3.24 -2.55
CA VAL A 90 -18.66 3.81 -2.32
C VAL A 90 -19.37 3.12 -1.15
N THR A 91 -19.19 1.84 -0.90
CA THR A 91 -19.89 1.16 0.20
C THR A 91 -19.41 1.64 1.58
N PRO A 92 -20.33 1.69 2.58
CA PRO A 92 -19.96 2.04 3.95
C PRO A 92 -18.87 1.10 4.51
N MET A 93 -17.95 1.65 5.31
CA MET A 93 -16.81 0.91 5.85
C MET A 93 -17.21 -0.34 6.63
N TRP A 94 -18.28 -0.26 7.43
CA TRP A 94 -18.79 -1.36 8.23
C TRP A 94 -19.37 -2.53 7.40
N LEU A 95 -19.78 -2.28 6.15
CA LEU A 95 -20.46 -3.30 5.34
C LEU A 95 -19.47 -4.23 4.62
N LEU A 96 -18.40 -3.66 4.06
CA LEU A 96 -17.43 -4.42 3.26
C LEU A 96 -16.03 -4.35 3.86
N LYS A 97 -15.44 -3.15 3.97
CA LYS A 97 -14.03 -2.97 4.32
C LYS A 97 -13.70 -3.56 5.69
N GLN A 98 -14.44 -3.19 6.73
CA GLN A 98 -14.17 -3.63 8.11
C GLN A 98 -14.28 -5.16 8.29
N PRO A 99 -15.38 -5.84 7.88
CA PRO A 99 -15.45 -7.30 8.02
C PRO A 99 -14.42 -8.02 7.15
N ARG A 100 -14.10 -7.47 5.97
CA ARG A 100 -13.07 -8.00 5.08
C ARG A 100 -11.68 -7.91 5.70
N ASP A 101 -11.29 -6.72 6.17
CA ASP A 101 -9.99 -6.48 6.82
C ASP A 101 -9.84 -7.37 8.06
N TYR A 102 -10.91 -7.57 8.83
CA TYR A 102 -10.93 -8.48 9.97
C TYR A 102 -10.61 -9.93 9.56
N LEU A 103 -11.28 -10.46 8.53
CA LEU A 103 -10.99 -11.80 8.03
C LEU A 103 -9.55 -11.89 7.49
N THR A 104 -9.13 -10.91 6.67
CA THR A 104 -7.78 -10.88 6.07
C THR A 104 -6.66 -10.84 7.12
N THR A 105 -6.93 -10.29 8.30
CA THR A 105 -5.94 -10.28 9.40
C THR A 105 -5.51 -11.69 9.80
N PHE A 106 -6.44 -12.67 9.84
CA PHE A 106 -6.09 -14.06 10.14
C PHE A 106 -5.25 -14.70 9.04
N LEU A 107 -5.51 -14.38 7.78
CA LEU A 107 -4.69 -14.84 6.66
C LEU A 107 -3.27 -14.30 6.76
N PHE A 108 -3.14 -13.00 7.05
CA PHE A 108 -1.85 -12.33 7.20
C PHE A 108 -1.03 -12.89 8.36
N VAL A 109 -1.65 -13.07 9.52
CA VAL A 109 -1.00 -13.68 10.69
C VAL A 109 -0.64 -15.13 10.41
N GLY A 110 -1.54 -15.90 9.80
CA GLY A 110 -1.28 -17.29 9.41
C GLY A 110 -0.11 -17.42 8.44
N MET A 111 -0.02 -16.51 7.46
CA MET A 111 1.09 -16.42 6.52
C MET A 111 2.43 -16.18 7.23
N ILE A 112 2.49 -15.20 8.15
CA ILE A 112 3.71 -14.88 8.89
C ILE A 112 4.12 -16.06 9.75
N ILE A 113 3.20 -16.68 10.48
CA ILE A 113 3.48 -17.85 11.32
C ILE A 113 4.03 -19.00 10.46
N ALA A 114 3.38 -19.29 9.32
CA ALA A 114 3.81 -20.32 8.40
C ALA A 114 5.21 -20.04 7.84
N ALA A 115 5.50 -18.79 7.47
CA ALA A 115 6.81 -18.37 6.99
C ALA A 115 7.89 -18.48 8.07
N VAL A 116 7.62 -18.02 9.30
CA VAL A 116 8.57 -18.13 10.44
C VAL A 116 8.89 -19.59 10.73
N ILE A 117 7.86 -20.42 10.90
CA ILE A 117 8.04 -21.85 11.19
C ILE A 117 8.81 -22.53 10.05
N GLY A 118 8.43 -22.24 8.80
CA GLY A 118 9.10 -22.77 7.61
C GLY A 118 10.57 -22.41 7.54
N VAL A 119 10.94 -21.15 7.80
CA VAL A 119 12.33 -20.68 7.81
C VAL A 119 13.12 -21.35 8.94
N VAL A 120 12.58 -21.40 10.15
CA VAL A 120 13.29 -21.98 11.31
C VAL A 120 13.55 -23.47 11.13
N ILE A 121 12.60 -24.21 10.56
CA ILE A 121 12.73 -25.67 10.37
C ILE A 121 13.61 -25.99 9.17
N SER A 122 13.43 -25.30 8.05
CA SER A 122 14.21 -25.59 6.85
C SER A 122 15.63 -25.02 6.90
N ASN A 123 15.87 -24.01 7.76
CA ASN A 123 17.13 -23.30 7.90
C ASN A 123 17.85 -23.01 6.56
N PRO A 124 17.19 -22.31 5.62
CA PRO A 124 17.73 -22.14 4.29
C PRO A 124 18.91 -21.16 4.28
N THR A 125 19.88 -21.42 3.41
CA THR A 125 21.06 -20.54 3.27
C THR A 125 20.77 -19.47 2.22
N ILE A 126 20.99 -18.20 2.57
CA ILE A 126 20.88 -17.10 1.61
C ILE A 126 22.02 -17.24 0.59
N SER A 127 21.66 -17.47 -0.68
CA SER A 127 22.59 -17.64 -1.79
C SER A 127 22.85 -16.32 -2.54
N THR A 128 22.00 -15.30 -2.34
CA THR A 128 22.20 -13.99 -2.95
C THR A 128 23.37 -13.24 -2.31
N PRO A 129 24.28 -12.64 -3.11
CA PRO A 129 25.42 -11.88 -2.58
C PRO A 129 24.97 -10.69 -1.73
N VAL A 130 25.68 -10.43 -0.63
CA VAL A 130 25.39 -9.33 0.31
C VAL A 130 25.56 -7.95 -0.34
N PHE A 131 26.45 -7.84 -1.33
CA PHE A 131 26.70 -6.62 -2.07
C PHE A 131 27.05 -6.93 -3.53
N THR A 132 26.38 -6.27 -4.47
CA THR A 132 26.61 -6.42 -5.92
C THR A 132 27.17 -5.16 -6.58
N GLY A 133 27.19 -4.02 -5.88
CA GLY A 133 27.66 -2.74 -6.41
C GLY A 133 26.74 -1.57 -6.07
N PHE A 134 27.17 -0.36 -6.45
CA PHE A 134 26.37 0.87 -6.32
C PHE A 134 25.47 1.15 -7.53
N VAL A 135 25.59 0.34 -8.58
CA VAL A 135 24.79 0.41 -9.81
C VAL A 135 24.30 -1.00 -10.10
N SER A 136 22.99 -1.16 -10.30
CA SER A 136 22.40 -2.43 -10.70
C SER A 136 22.78 -2.80 -12.13
N GLU A 137 22.59 -4.07 -12.51
CA GLU A 137 22.75 -4.52 -13.91
C GLU A 137 21.83 -3.76 -14.88
N SER A 138 20.68 -3.28 -14.40
CA SER A 138 19.76 -2.42 -15.15
C SER A 138 20.21 -0.94 -15.23
N GLY A 139 21.39 -0.60 -14.70
CA GLY A 139 21.95 0.75 -14.72
C GLY A 139 21.38 1.71 -13.68
N SER A 140 20.62 1.21 -12.69
CA SER A 140 20.03 2.04 -11.65
C SER A 140 20.98 2.20 -10.47
N TYR A 141 21.20 3.43 -10.01
CA TYR A 141 22.00 3.69 -8.83
C TYR A 141 21.32 3.17 -7.56
N LEU A 142 22.08 2.63 -6.62
CA LEU A 142 21.60 2.20 -5.31
C LEU A 142 20.93 3.36 -4.57
N PHE A 143 21.59 4.51 -4.54
CA PHE A 143 21.04 5.75 -4.01
C PHE A 143 20.64 6.69 -5.15
N PRO A 144 19.45 7.33 -5.09
CA PRO A 144 18.35 7.15 -4.14
C PRO A 144 17.38 5.98 -4.45
N THR A 145 17.56 5.22 -5.53
CA THR A 145 16.55 4.28 -6.02
C THR A 145 16.06 3.30 -4.96
N LEU A 146 16.96 2.74 -4.13
CA LEU A 146 16.60 1.81 -3.06
C LEU A 146 15.55 2.39 -2.10
N PHE A 147 15.71 3.66 -1.71
CA PHE A 147 14.81 4.33 -0.77
C PHE A 147 13.44 4.65 -1.39
N VAL A 148 13.37 4.72 -2.71
CA VAL A 148 12.15 4.97 -3.46
C VAL A 148 11.44 3.66 -3.81
N THR A 149 12.18 2.60 -4.11
CA THR A 149 11.60 1.28 -4.43
C THR A 149 11.11 0.53 -3.20
N ILE A 150 11.76 0.71 -2.05
CA ILE A 150 11.35 0.14 -0.75
C ILE A 150 10.52 1.17 0.03
N ALA A 151 9.36 1.53 -0.53
CA ALA A 151 8.56 2.67 -0.08
C ALA A 151 7.96 2.55 1.34
N CYS A 152 7.77 1.33 1.88
CA CYS A 152 7.20 1.13 3.23
C CYS A 152 8.21 0.65 4.28
N GLY A 153 9.50 0.51 3.93
CA GLY A 153 10.49 -0.13 4.81
C GLY A 153 11.08 0.78 5.91
N ALA A 154 11.40 2.03 5.60
CA ALA A 154 12.02 2.97 6.56
C ALA A 154 11.07 4.10 7.01
N VAL A 155 10.26 4.61 6.08
CA VAL A 155 9.22 5.62 6.36
C VAL A 155 8.20 5.55 5.22
N SER A 156 6.91 5.71 5.54
CA SER A 156 5.82 5.60 4.59
C SER A 156 4.85 6.77 4.71
N GLY A 157 4.73 7.57 3.65
CA GLY A 157 3.72 8.61 3.58
C GLY A 157 2.31 8.02 3.54
N PHE A 158 2.12 6.91 2.84
CA PHE A 158 0.83 6.25 2.68
C PHE A 158 0.25 5.76 4.01
N HIS A 159 1.10 5.24 4.92
CA HIS A 159 0.65 4.85 6.25
C HIS A 159 0.04 6.02 7.03
N SER A 160 0.48 7.25 6.79
CA SER A 160 -0.15 8.44 7.42
C SER A 160 -1.58 8.66 6.93
N LEU A 161 -1.86 8.48 5.63
CA LEU A 161 -3.20 8.63 5.04
C LEU A 161 -4.14 7.52 5.51
N VAL A 162 -3.63 6.28 5.57
CA VAL A 162 -4.40 5.15 6.10
C VAL A 162 -4.72 5.37 7.58
N SER A 163 -3.74 5.87 8.34
CA SER A 163 -3.89 6.16 9.76
C SER A 163 -4.92 7.26 10.02
N SER A 164 -4.89 8.35 9.22
CA SER A 164 -5.82 9.46 9.36
C SER A 164 -7.24 9.13 8.89
N GLU A 165 -7.40 8.35 7.82
CA GLU A 165 -8.72 8.15 7.21
C GLU A 165 -9.43 6.86 7.59
N THR A 166 -8.69 5.84 8.05
CA THR A 166 -9.27 4.51 8.30
C THR A 166 -8.98 3.98 9.70
N SER A 167 -7.73 4.07 10.18
CA SER A 167 -7.37 3.54 11.50
C SER A 167 -7.93 4.42 12.61
N SER A 168 -7.82 5.75 12.48
CA SER A 168 -8.36 6.73 13.44
C SER A 168 -9.83 6.49 13.80
N LYS A 169 -10.66 6.10 12.82
CA LYS A 169 -12.10 5.84 12.97
C LYS A 169 -12.41 4.50 13.64
N GLN A 170 -11.40 3.67 13.89
CA GLN A 170 -11.51 2.33 14.50
C GLN A 170 -10.76 2.24 15.84
N ILE A 171 -9.95 3.23 16.18
CA ILE A 171 -9.32 3.35 17.50
C ILE A 171 -10.38 3.76 18.52
N ARG A 172 -10.44 3.06 19.65
CA ARG A 172 -11.38 3.35 20.73
C ARG A 172 -10.90 4.46 21.65
N ASN A 173 -9.61 4.50 21.96
CA ASN A 173 -8.98 5.53 22.81
C ASN A 173 -7.49 5.68 22.46
N GLU A 174 -6.86 6.76 22.92
CA GLU A 174 -5.47 7.08 22.60
C GLU A 174 -4.45 6.03 23.06
N LYS A 175 -4.72 5.31 24.14
CA LYS A 175 -3.81 4.25 24.64
C LYS A 175 -3.67 3.11 23.63
N ASP A 176 -4.72 2.86 22.84
CA ASP A 176 -4.73 1.84 21.79
C ASP A 176 -3.86 2.28 20.57
N MET A 177 -3.57 3.58 20.40
CA MET A 177 -2.82 4.09 19.23
C MET A 177 -1.40 3.56 19.17
N LEU A 178 -0.71 3.43 20.32
CA LEU A 178 0.66 2.92 20.34
C LEU A 178 0.70 1.47 19.86
N GLN A 179 -0.18 0.62 20.38
CA GLN A 179 -0.23 -0.79 20.00
C GLN A 179 -0.62 -0.95 18.52
N VAL A 180 -1.59 -0.19 18.02
CA VAL A 180 -2.02 -0.31 16.62
C VAL A 180 -0.98 0.28 15.66
N GLY A 181 -0.43 1.46 15.96
CA GLY A 181 0.58 2.11 15.13
C GLY A 181 1.93 1.40 15.17
N TYR A 182 2.55 1.33 16.36
CA TYR A 182 3.89 0.74 16.49
C TYR A 182 3.86 -0.80 16.33
N GLY A 183 2.85 -1.47 16.89
CA GLY A 183 2.74 -2.93 16.79
C GLY A 183 2.54 -3.44 15.36
N SER A 184 1.81 -2.71 14.52
CA SER A 184 1.70 -3.07 13.09
C SER A 184 3.03 -2.94 12.36
N MET A 185 3.80 -1.88 12.63
CA MET A 185 5.13 -1.68 12.04
C MET A 185 6.13 -2.79 12.43
N LEU A 186 6.03 -3.33 13.66
CA LEU A 186 6.84 -4.48 14.08
C LEU A 186 6.51 -5.74 13.26
N LEU A 187 5.22 -6.01 13.01
CA LEU A 187 4.80 -7.15 12.20
C LEU A 187 5.22 -6.99 10.73
N GLU A 188 5.13 -5.78 10.17
CA GLU A 188 5.62 -5.48 8.82
C GLU A 188 7.15 -5.64 8.72
N SER A 189 7.88 -5.21 9.75
CA SER A 189 9.34 -5.38 9.81
C SER A 189 9.73 -6.85 9.87
N LEU A 190 9.01 -7.65 10.65
CA LEU A 190 9.19 -9.11 10.69
C LEU A 190 8.93 -9.72 9.30
N LEU A 191 7.84 -9.35 8.64
CA LEU A 191 7.55 -9.81 7.29
C LEU A 191 8.64 -9.41 6.30
N ALA A 192 9.18 -8.18 6.38
CA ALA A 192 10.26 -7.73 5.50
C ALA A 192 11.53 -8.59 5.66
N VAL A 193 11.92 -8.92 6.89
CA VAL A 193 13.04 -9.83 7.16
C VAL A 193 12.78 -11.22 6.58
N LEU A 194 11.57 -11.76 6.78
CA LEU A 194 11.18 -13.06 6.21
C LEU A 194 11.25 -13.06 4.69
N VAL A 195 10.75 -12.01 4.04
CA VAL A 195 10.83 -11.86 2.57
C VAL A 195 12.27 -11.88 2.10
N ILE A 196 13.19 -11.17 2.77
CA ILE A 196 14.62 -11.15 2.41
C ILE A 196 15.22 -12.55 2.54
N VAL A 197 14.98 -13.24 3.66
CA VAL A 197 15.52 -14.59 3.90
C VAL A 197 14.98 -15.58 2.86
N ILE A 198 13.67 -15.57 2.62
CA ILE A 198 12.99 -16.53 1.73
C ILE A 198 13.37 -16.28 0.27
N VAL A 199 13.30 -15.03 -0.19
CA VAL A 199 13.61 -14.70 -1.59
C VAL A 199 15.11 -14.83 -1.85
N GLY A 200 15.96 -14.43 -0.90
CA GLY A 200 17.41 -14.54 -0.99
C GLY A 200 17.93 -15.99 -0.92
N SER A 201 17.11 -16.95 -0.51
CA SER A 201 17.45 -18.38 -0.48
C SER A 201 16.76 -19.22 -1.57
N LEU A 202 16.02 -18.62 -2.52
CA LEU A 202 15.29 -19.37 -3.54
C LEU A 202 16.17 -20.34 -4.35
N THR A 203 17.39 -19.95 -4.72
CA THR A 203 18.34 -20.83 -5.41
C THR A 203 18.73 -22.01 -4.51
N ASN A 204 19.08 -21.75 -3.25
CA ASN A 204 19.37 -22.80 -2.29
C ASN A 204 18.17 -23.75 -2.07
N LEU A 205 16.95 -23.22 -2.01
CA LEU A 205 15.72 -24.02 -1.88
C LEU A 205 15.46 -24.90 -3.11
N ALA A 206 15.82 -24.43 -4.30
CA ALA A 206 15.78 -25.23 -5.52
C ALA A 206 16.85 -26.33 -5.51
N ASP A 207 18.10 -25.98 -5.21
CA ASP A 207 19.24 -26.90 -5.22
C ASP A 207 19.12 -28.03 -4.18
N THR A 208 18.50 -27.73 -3.03
CA THR A 208 18.27 -28.70 -1.94
C THR A 208 16.99 -29.51 -2.11
N GLY A 209 16.25 -29.33 -3.21
CA GLY A 209 15.00 -30.04 -3.49
C GLY A 209 13.86 -29.70 -2.53
N VAL A 210 13.91 -28.55 -1.86
CA VAL A 210 12.77 -28.01 -1.09
C VAL A 210 11.68 -27.54 -2.04
N LEU A 211 12.08 -26.90 -3.14
CA LEU A 211 11.21 -26.62 -4.28
C LEU A 211 11.26 -27.79 -5.26
N ASN A 212 10.10 -28.22 -5.75
CA ASN A 212 10.06 -29.10 -6.90
C ASN A 212 10.50 -28.34 -8.17
N ASN A 213 10.76 -29.07 -9.25
CA ASN A 213 11.25 -28.48 -10.51
C ASN A 213 10.32 -27.39 -11.06
N ASP A 214 9.00 -27.58 -10.97
CA ASP A 214 8.01 -26.65 -11.50
C ASP A 214 7.97 -25.33 -10.71
N LEU A 215 8.06 -25.41 -9.38
CA LEU A 215 8.13 -24.25 -8.47
C LEU A 215 9.45 -23.52 -8.62
N ALA A 216 10.56 -24.25 -8.71
CA ALA A 216 11.87 -23.67 -8.96
C ALA A 216 11.88 -22.89 -10.28
N ALA A 217 11.37 -23.49 -11.37
CA ALA A 217 11.22 -22.82 -12.65
C ALA A 217 10.32 -21.58 -12.56
N MET A 218 9.21 -21.66 -11.81
CA MET A 218 8.30 -20.53 -11.60
C MET A 218 8.94 -19.37 -10.82
N ALA A 219 9.70 -19.66 -9.76
CA ALA A 219 10.28 -18.64 -8.89
C ALA A 219 11.54 -17.99 -9.47
N LEU A 220 12.33 -18.75 -10.22
CA LEU A 220 13.59 -18.29 -10.80
C LEU A 220 13.43 -17.67 -12.19
N ALA A 221 12.24 -17.74 -12.80
CA ALA A 221 11.96 -17.06 -14.06
C ALA A 221 12.17 -15.54 -13.95
N ASP A 222 12.73 -14.92 -15.00
CA ASP A 222 12.90 -13.45 -15.08
C ASP A 222 11.56 -12.70 -15.05
N THR A 223 10.48 -13.35 -15.45
CA THR A 223 9.11 -12.81 -15.43
C THR A 223 8.42 -12.99 -14.07
N ALA A 224 9.04 -13.69 -13.12
CA ALA A 224 8.47 -13.95 -11.81
C ALA A 224 8.33 -12.66 -11.00
N THR A 225 7.09 -12.35 -10.61
CA THR A 225 6.83 -11.19 -9.76
C THR A 225 7.38 -11.40 -8.34
N PRO A 226 7.69 -10.33 -7.58
CA PRO A 226 8.10 -10.47 -6.18
C PRO A 226 7.12 -11.30 -5.34
N PHE A 227 5.82 -11.20 -5.64
CA PHE A 227 4.76 -11.97 -5.02
C PHE A 227 4.83 -13.46 -5.33
N THR A 228 5.13 -13.81 -6.58
CA THR A 228 5.34 -15.20 -7.01
C THR A 228 6.55 -15.78 -6.29
N LYS A 229 7.68 -15.05 -6.31
CA LYS A 229 8.93 -15.45 -5.63
C LYS A 229 8.70 -15.76 -4.15
N PHE A 230 8.03 -14.84 -3.44
CA PHE A 230 7.71 -15.03 -2.04
C PHE A 230 6.72 -16.19 -1.80
N SER A 231 5.63 -16.27 -2.58
CA SER A 231 4.60 -17.30 -2.42
C SER A 231 5.15 -18.71 -2.65
N VAL A 232 5.99 -18.88 -3.67
CA VAL A 232 6.67 -20.15 -3.96
C VAL A 232 7.65 -20.51 -2.85
N GLY A 233 8.47 -19.55 -2.40
CA GLY A 233 9.44 -19.79 -1.32
C GLY A 233 8.76 -20.26 -0.03
N VAL A 234 7.70 -19.58 0.42
CA VAL A 234 6.92 -20.02 1.60
C VAL A 234 6.29 -21.40 1.34
N THR A 235 5.74 -21.64 0.15
CA THR A 235 5.15 -22.94 -0.22
C THR A 235 6.15 -24.09 -0.11
N GLY A 236 7.38 -23.88 -0.58
CA GLY A 236 8.46 -24.86 -0.43
C GLY A 236 8.75 -25.17 1.03
N LEU A 237 8.91 -24.13 1.84
CA LEU A 237 9.22 -24.26 3.27
C LEU A 237 8.12 -24.99 4.05
N ILE A 238 6.86 -24.65 3.83
CA ILE A 238 5.73 -25.31 4.50
C ILE A 238 5.50 -26.73 4.00
N SER A 239 5.98 -27.08 2.81
CA SER A 239 5.87 -28.46 2.32
C SER A 239 6.69 -29.45 3.14
N LYS A 240 7.77 -28.97 3.79
CA LYS A 240 8.53 -29.76 4.79
C LYS A 240 7.71 -30.07 6.04
N LEU A 241 6.62 -29.35 6.29
CA LEU A 241 5.65 -29.64 7.35
C LEU A 241 4.58 -30.65 6.94
N GLY A 242 4.66 -31.22 5.73
CA GLY A 242 3.70 -32.19 5.21
C GLY A 242 2.54 -31.58 4.40
N MET A 243 2.55 -30.27 4.13
CA MET A 243 1.54 -29.65 3.27
C MET A 243 1.85 -29.89 1.79
N PRO A 244 0.90 -30.40 0.97
CA PRO A 244 1.09 -30.51 -0.47
C PRO A 244 1.38 -29.15 -1.10
N GLN A 245 2.42 -29.10 -1.95
CA GLN A 245 2.88 -27.85 -2.55
C GLN A 245 1.82 -27.18 -3.44
N GLU A 246 0.96 -27.95 -4.11
CA GLU A 246 -0.14 -27.40 -4.93
C GLU A 246 -1.12 -26.57 -4.09
N TRP A 247 -1.52 -27.11 -2.94
CA TRP A 247 -2.40 -26.42 -2.00
C TRP A 247 -1.70 -25.21 -1.37
N GLY A 248 -0.44 -25.39 -0.98
CA GLY A 248 0.39 -24.31 -0.43
C GLY A 248 0.50 -23.12 -1.38
N LEU A 249 0.73 -23.36 -2.68
CA LEU A 249 0.85 -22.29 -3.66
C LEU A 249 -0.48 -21.55 -3.89
N CYS A 250 -1.61 -22.27 -3.92
CA CYS A 250 -2.94 -21.65 -4.02
C CYS A 250 -3.21 -20.74 -2.82
N ILE A 251 -2.95 -21.23 -1.61
CA ILE A 251 -3.17 -20.52 -0.35
C ILE A 251 -2.25 -19.29 -0.28
N MET A 252 -0.96 -19.44 -0.56
CA MET A 252 0.01 -18.35 -0.49
C MET A 252 -0.24 -17.27 -1.54
N THR A 253 -0.57 -17.66 -2.77
CA THR A 253 -0.96 -16.71 -3.83
C THR A 253 -2.20 -15.92 -3.42
N MET A 254 -3.16 -16.58 -2.77
CA MET A 254 -4.34 -15.91 -2.22
C MET A 254 -3.95 -14.93 -1.11
N PHE A 255 -3.13 -15.31 -0.12
CA PHE A 255 -2.76 -14.45 1.01
C PHE A 255 -2.16 -13.13 0.53
N VAL A 256 -1.25 -13.23 -0.43
CA VAL A 256 -0.61 -12.08 -1.06
C VAL A 256 -1.61 -11.24 -1.88
N SER A 257 -2.52 -11.89 -2.60
CA SER A 257 -3.57 -11.21 -3.37
C SER A 257 -4.57 -10.48 -2.45
N ALA A 258 -4.92 -11.07 -1.31
CA ALA A 258 -5.80 -10.50 -0.31
C ALA A 258 -5.20 -9.23 0.28
N LEU A 259 -3.92 -9.26 0.64
CA LEU A 259 -3.16 -8.09 1.09
C LEU A 259 -3.16 -6.96 0.05
N ALA A 260 -2.91 -7.29 -1.22
CA ALA A 260 -2.92 -6.29 -2.29
C ALA A 260 -4.33 -5.71 -2.52
N LEU A 261 -5.37 -6.52 -2.45
CA LEU A 261 -6.76 -6.06 -2.56
C LEU A 261 -7.21 -5.22 -1.35
N THR A 262 -6.75 -5.48 -0.12
CA THR A 262 -7.06 -4.61 1.02
C THR A 262 -6.43 -3.23 0.86
N SER A 263 -5.22 -3.16 0.31
CA SER A 263 -4.58 -1.90 -0.06
C SER A 263 -5.38 -1.15 -1.13
N LEU A 264 -5.89 -1.84 -2.16
CA LEU A 264 -6.74 -1.22 -3.17
C LEU A 264 -8.04 -0.64 -2.59
N ASP A 265 -8.69 -1.34 -1.65
CA ASP A 265 -9.91 -0.85 -0.99
C ASP A 265 -9.65 0.43 -0.18
N ALA A 266 -8.51 0.48 0.51
CA ALA A 266 -8.09 1.66 1.25
C ALA A 266 -7.77 2.82 0.29
N VAL A 267 -6.95 2.58 -0.74
CA VAL A 267 -6.55 3.59 -1.73
C VAL A 267 -7.75 4.16 -2.47
N ALA A 268 -8.68 3.33 -2.96
CA ALA A 268 -9.84 3.80 -3.70
C ALA A 268 -10.76 4.69 -2.84
N ARG A 269 -10.87 4.38 -1.54
CA ARG A 269 -11.64 5.19 -0.58
C ARG A 269 -10.92 6.49 -0.22
N ILE A 270 -9.63 6.41 0.11
CA ILE A 270 -8.80 7.58 0.43
C ILE A 270 -8.74 8.52 -0.77
N GLY A 271 -8.47 8.00 -1.97
CA GLY A 271 -8.42 8.80 -3.20
C GLY A 271 -9.72 9.55 -3.46
N ARG A 272 -10.88 8.89 -3.28
CA ARG A 272 -12.19 9.56 -3.35
C ARG A 272 -12.32 10.68 -2.32
N LEU A 273 -11.97 10.42 -1.06
CA LEU A 273 -12.06 11.41 0.03
C LEU A 273 -11.13 12.60 -0.23
N SER A 274 -9.86 12.35 -0.58
CA SER A 274 -8.89 13.39 -0.92
C SER A 274 -9.33 14.23 -2.13
N PHE A 275 -9.98 13.61 -3.12
CA PHE A 275 -10.55 14.35 -4.26
C PHE A 275 -11.71 15.24 -3.82
N GLN A 276 -12.60 14.76 -2.96
CA GLN A 276 -13.71 15.58 -2.44
C GLN A 276 -13.16 16.76 -1.61
N GLU A 277 -12.19 16.50 -0.72
CA GLU A 277 -11.54 17.52 0.11
C GLU A 277 -10.86 18.62 -0.71
N LEU A 278 -10.34 18.31 -1.90
CA LEU A 278 -9.73 19.31 -2.79
C LEU A 278 -10.73 20.36 -3.29
N PHE A 279 -12.00 19.99 -3.42
CA PHE A 279 -13.07 20.85 -3.95
C PHE A 279 -14.09 21.28 -2.90
N GLU A 280 -14.02 20.76 -1.68
CA GLU A 280 -14.84 21.23 -0.57
C GLU A 280 -14.45 22.67 -0.20
N ILE A 281 -15.37 23.60 -0.43
CA ILE A 281 -15.22 25.02 -0.09
C ILE A 281 -15.75 25.21 1.35
N GLU A 282 -15.04 26.02 2.16
CA GLU A 282 -15.46 26.42 3.52
C GLU A 282 -16.96 26.72 3.61
N GLU A 283 -17.58 26.33 4.75
CA GLU A 283 -19.02 26.37 5.11
C GLU A 283 -19.76 27.72 4.87
N SER A 284 -19.09 28.77 4.39
CA SER A 284 -19.61 30.13 4.28
C SER A 284 -19.84 30.64 2.85
N LYS A 285 -19.67 29.84 1.79
CA LYS A 285 -19.96 30.27 0.40
C LYS A 285 -20.96 29.35 -0.29
N ALA A 286 -21.88 29.95 -1.05
CA ALA A 286 -22.88 29.22 -1.84
C ALA A 286 -22.19 28.16 -2.73
N VAL A 287 -22.58 26.90 -2.52
CA VAL A 287 -21.99 25.76 -3.23
C VAL A 287 -22.35 25.88 -4.71
N SER A 288 -21.37 26.25 -5.54
CA SER A 288 -21.53 26.25 -7.00
C SER A 288 -22.00 24.86 -7.46
N PRO A 289 -22.91 24.76 -8.46
CA PRO A 289 -23.35 23.48 -9.01
C PRO A 289 -22.19 22.56 -9.41
N ALA A 290 -21.07 23.13 -9.87
CA ALA A 290 -19.86 22.40 -10.21
C ALA A 290 -19.25 21.70 -8.98
N VAL A 291 -19.18 22.36 -7.83
CA VAL A 291 -18.66 21.78 -6.58
C VAL A 291 -19.54 20.62 -6.12
N LYS A 292 -20.86 20.71 -6.30
CA LYS A 292 -21.79 19.63 -5.95
C LYS A 292 -21.60 18.38 -6.81
N VAL A 293 -21.22 18.55 -8.08
CA VAL A 293 -20.87 17.42 -8.97
C VAL A 293 -19.50 16.84 -8.59
N LEU A 294 -18.49 17.68 -8.39
CA LEU A 294 -17.13 17.24 -8.03
C LEU A 294 -17.08 16.54 -6.66
N THR A 295 -17.88 16.99 -5.70
CA THR A 295 -18.00 16.38 -4.38
C THR A 295 -18.98 15.20 -4.35
N ASN A 296 -19.68 14.90 -5.44
CA ASN A 296 -20.54 13.72 -5.51
C ASN A 296 -19.67 12.45 -5.40
N LYS A 297 -20.02 11.61 -4.43
CA LYS A 297 -19.33 10.36 -4.13
C LYS A 297 -19.09 9.46 -5.35
N TYR A 298 -20.07 9.32 -6.24
CA TYR A 298 -19.93 8.47 -7.43
C TYR A 298 -19.00 9.10 -8.45
N PHE A 299 -19.16 10.39 -8.71
CA PHE A 299 -18.32 11.13 -9.65
C PHE A 299 -16.85 11.17 -9.21
N ALA A 300 -16.60 11.52 -7.93
CA ALA A 300 -15.26 11.52 -7.35
C ALA A 300 -14.60 10.13 -7.44
N THR A 301 -15.36 9.06 -7.22
CA THR A 301 -14.85 7.69 -7.39
C THR A 301 -14.49 7.40 -8.84
N ILE A 302 -15.35 7.76 -9.80
CA ILE A 302 -15.09 7.49 -11.23
C ILE A 302 -13.85 8.22 -11.70
N ILE A 303 -13.70 9.51 -11.39
CA ILE A 303 -12.54 10.30 -11.83
C ILE A 303 -11.24 9.78 -11.22
N THR A 304 -11.24 9.49 -9.92
CA THR A 304 -10.04 8.97 -9.23
C THR A 304 -9.64 7.59 -9.74
N LEU A 305 -10.61 6.70 -9.97
CA LEU A 305 -10.35 5.38 -10.53
C LEU A 305 -9.95 5.43 -12.02
N ALA A 306 -10.50 6.35 -12.81
CA ALA A 306 -10.11 6.54 -14.20
C ALA A 306 -8.63 6.93 -14.31
N GLY A 307 -8.15 7.84 -13.45
CA GLY A 307 -6.73 8.15 -13.34
C GLY A 307 -5.88 6.93 -12.97
N GLY A 308 -6.34 6.14 -11.99
CA GLY A 308 -5.68 4.88 -11.62
C GLY A 308 -5.64 3.84 -12.75
N TYR A 309 -6.71 3.75 -13.54
CA TYR A 309 -6.79 2.85 -14.70
C TYR A 309 -5.81 3.27 -15.80
N LEU A 310 -5.78 4.55 -16.16
CA LEU A 310 -4.84 5.09 -17.15
C LEU A 310 -3.39 4.83 -16.73
N LEU A 311 -3.07 5.06 -15.45
CA LEU A 311 -1.76 4.72 -14.91
C LEU A 311 -1.48 3.23 -15.03
N SER A 312 -2.45 2.35 -14.75
CA SER A 312 -2.26 0.90 -14.83
C SER A 312 -1.89 0.37 -16.21
N LEU A 313 -2.24 1.10 -17.29
CA LEU A 313 -1.83 0.78 -18.67
C LEU A 313 -0.33 0.99 -18.89
N GLY A 314 0.30 1.86 -18.09
CA GLY A 314 1.72 2.21 -18.22
C GLY A 314 2.70 1.11 -17.77
N GLY A 315 2.20 0.02 -17.20
CA GLY A 315 3.01 -1.11 -16.75
C GLY A 315 3.68 -0.90 -15.38
N TYR A 316 3.83 -1.99 -14.63
CA TYR A 316 4.31 -1.97 -13.24
C TYR A 316 5.68 -1.29 -13.09
N ASN A 317 6.65 -1.63 -13.94
CA ASN A 317 8.03 -1.13 -13.84
C ASN A 317 8.14 0.39 -14.05
N ASN A 318 7.22 0.99 -14.81
CA ASN A 318 7.23 2.44 -15.09
C ASN A 318 6.52 3.24 -13.98
N ILE A 319 5.48 2.65 -13.37
CA ILE A 319 4.67 3.32 -12.34
C ILE A 319 5.34 3.21 -10.96
N TRP A 320 6.05 2.10 -10.67
CA TRP A 320 6.58 1.85 -9.33
C TRP A 320 7.52 2.95 -8.81
N PRO A 321 8.49 3.46 -9.61
CA PRO A 321 9.35 4.55 -9.16
C PRO A 321 8.59 5.86 -8.89
N LEU A 322 7.54 6.14 -9.66
CA LEU A 322 6.66 7.30 -9.43
C LEU A 322 5.91 7.17 -8.11
N PHE A 323 5.31 5.98 -7.87
CA PHE A 323 4.64 5.67 -6.62
C PHE A 323 5.57 5.86 -5.43
N GLY A 324 6.78 5.28 -5.50
CA GLY A 324 7.79 5.42 -4.48
C GLY A 324 8.11 6.88 -4.18
N SER A 325 8.32 7.70 -5.22
CA SER A 325 8.71 9.10 -5.06
C SER A 325 7.56 9.93 -4.49
N ALA A 326 6.32 9.68 -4.95
CA ALA A 326 5.12 10.31 -4.39
C ALA A 326 4.92 9.94 -2.91
N ASN A 327 5.16 8.68 -2.55
CA ASN A 327 5.07 8.21 -1.17
C ASN A 327 6.10 8.87 -0.26
N GLN A 328 7.34 9.02 -0.72
CA GLN A 328 8.38 9.71 0.04
C GLN A 328 8.12 11.21 0.18
N LEU A 329 7.55 11.85 -0.85
CA LEU A 329 7.12 13.25 -0.76
C LEU A 329 6.03 13.43 0.29
N LEU A 330 5.05 12.53 0.30
CA LEU A 330 3.99 12.52 1.31
C LEU A 330 4.54 12.28 2.72
N ALA A 331 5.51 11.39 2.88
CA ALA A 331 6.21 11.19 4.15
C ALA A 331 6.88 12.48 4.63
N ALA A 332 7.58 13.19 3.73
CA ALA A 332 8.21 14.47 4.06
C ALA A 332 7.19 15.52 4.51
N MET A 333 6.03 15.63 3.85
CA MET A 333 4.95 16.53 4.26
C MET A 333 4.42 16.22 5.67
N VAL A 334 4.24 14.94 5.97
CA VAL A 334 3.77 14.50 7.30
C VAL A 334 4.81 14.87 8.37
N LEU A 335 6.10 14.62 8.11
CA LEU A 335 7.18 14.97 9.03
C LEU A 335 7.28 16.48 9.26
N ILE A 336 7.06 17.29 8.22
CA ILE A 336 6.97 18.76 8.36
C ILE A 336 5.79 19.13 9.26
N SER A 337 4.60 18.58 9.01
CA SER A 337 3.40 18.85 9.80
C SER A 337 3.60 18.48 11.27
N LEU A 338 4.20 17.31 11.55
CA LEU A 338 4.55 16.88 12.90
C LEU A 338 5.60 17.79 13.55
N SER A 339 6.61 18.22 12.80
CA SER A 339 7.64 19.14 13.30
C SER A 339 7.05 20.50 13.71
N VAL A 340 6.13 21.04 12.90
CA VAL A 340 5.39 22.27 13.21
C VAL A 340 4.49 22.07 14.43
N PHE A 341 3.78 20.94 14.51
CA PHE A 341 2.94 20.62 15.67
C PHE A 341 3.75 20.56 16.97
N LEU A 342 4.90 19.89 16.97
CA LEU A 342 5.78 19.84 18.15
C LEU A 342 6.32 21.23 18.52
N LYS A 343 6.69 22.05 17.52
CA LYS A 343 7.15 23.43 17.75
C LYS A 343 6.06 24.30 18.39
N VAL A 344 4.82 24.21 17.92
CA VAL A 344 3.68 24.98 18.45
C VAL A 344 3.26 24.49 19.85
N THR A 345 3.40 23.20 20.14
CA THR A 345 3.07 22.62 21.45
C THR A 345 4.22 22.67 22.47
N GLY A 346 5.35 23.31 22.13
CA GLY A 346 6.52 23.42 23.00
C GLY A 346 7.27 22.09 23.24
N ARG A 347 7.03 21.08 22.42
CA ARG A 347 7.66 19.75 22.52
C ARG A 347 8.93 19.68 21.67
N LYS A 348 9.94 18.92 22.13
CA LYS A 348 11.20 18.73 21.39
C LYS A 348 10.95 17.88 20.13
N GLY A 349 11.27 18.43 18.95
CA GLY A 349 11.08 17.76 17.65
C GLY A 349 12.36 17.43 16.89
N PHE A 350 13.54 17.50 17.52
CA PHE A 350 14.83 17.38 16.84
C PHE A 350 14.98 16.08 16.01
N MET A 351 14.43 14.98 16.51
CA MET A 351 14.47 13.66 15.84
C MET A 351 13.73 13.64 14.50
N LEU A 352 12.82 14.58 14.22
CA LEU A 352 12.05 14.61 12.98
C LEU A 352 12.77 15.33 11.82
N TYR A 353 13.67 16.26 12.12
CA TYR A 353 14.31 17.10 11.08
C TYR A 353 15.27 16.31 10.18
N ALA A 354 15.99 15.33 10.72
CA ALA A 354 16.91 14.51 9.94
C ALA A 354 16.16 13.59 8.94
N PRO A 355 15.15 12.78 9.36
CA PRO A 355 14.32 12.02 8.43
C PRO A 355 13.61 12.92 7.41
N MET A 356 13.11 14.09 7.82
CA MET A 356 12.42 15.04 6.95
C MET A 356 13.33 15.52 5.81
N THR A 357 14.52 16.03 6.14
CA THR A 357 15.49 16.53 5.17
C THR A 357 15.93 15.40 4.25
N MET A 358 16.21 14.22 4.80
CA MET A 358 16.65 13.07 4.01
C MET A 358 15.59 12.63 3.01
N MET A 359 14.31 12.58 3.40
CA MET A 359 13.23 12.21 2.49
C MET A 359 13.04 13.23 1.36
N LEU A 360 13.18 14.54 1.65
CA LEU A 360 13.15 15.57 0.60
C LEU A 360 14.30 15.40 -0.39
N VAL A 361 15.52 15.19 0.09
CA VAL A 361 16.71 14.98 -0.77
C VAL A 361 16.54 13.74 -1.64
N VAL A 362 16.23 12.59 -1.04
CA VAL A 362 16.00 11.32 -1.74
C VAL A 362 14.94 11.48 -2.84
N THR A 363 13.81 12.10 -2.49
CA THR A 363 12.69 12.30 -3.42
C THR A 363 13.11 13.19 -4.60
N MET A 364 13.75 14.32 -4.31
CA MET A 364 14.19 15.27 -5.35
C MET A 364 15.25 14.67 -6.28
N THR A 365 16.24 13.98 -5.72
CA THR A 365 17.26 13.30 -6.52
C THR A 365 16.64 12.21 -7.39
N SER A 366 15.71 11.41 -6.86
CA SER A 366 15.02 10.34 -7.62
C SER A 366 14.19 10.89 -8.78
N LEU A 367 13.39 11.93 -8.52
CA LEU A 367 12.59 12.58 -9.55
C LEU A 367 13.48 13.24 -10.60
N GLY A 368 14.57 13.91 -10.19
CA GLY A 368 15.54 14.50 -11.10
C GLY A 368 16.20 13.47 -12.04
N MET A 369 16.63 12.32 -11.49
CA MET A 369 17.17 11.21 -12.29
C MET A 369 16.11 10.64 -13.25
N SER A 370 14.86 10.49 -12.80
CA SER A 370 13.76 9.99 -13.63
C SER A 370 13.48 10.93 -14.80
N VAL A 371 13.39 12.24 -14.55
CA VAL A 371 13.23 13.26 -15.59
C VAL A 371 14.41 13.24 -16.56
N TYR A 372 15.65 13.19 -16.05
CA TYR A 372 16.85 13.10 -16.89
C TYR A 372 16.84 11.86 -17.80
N ALA A 373 16.47 10.69 -17.26
CA ALA A 373 16.38 9.45 -18.02
C ALA A 373 15.36 9.56 -19.16
N ILE A 374 14.19 10.17 -18.90
CA ILE A 374 13.15 10.36 -19.92
C ILE A 374 13.58 11.40 -20.96
N CYS A 375 14.19 12.50 -20.54
CA CYS A 375 14.72 13.51 -21.47
C CYS A 375 15.79 12.92 -22.40
N LYS A 376 16.66 12.02 -21.91
CA LYS A 376 17.61 11.29 -22.76
C LYS A 376 16.92 10.40 -23.81
N LYS A 377 15.81 9.75 -23.46
CA LYS A 377 15.00 9.00 -24.44
C LYS A 377 14.38 9.91 -25.49
N LEU A 378 13.89 11.07 -25.06
CA LEU A 378 13.21 12.04 -25.92
C LEU A 378 14.16 12.73 -26.92
N PHE A 379 15.35 13.12 -26.47
CA PHE A 379 16.26 13.98 -27.27
C PHE A 379 17.50 13.29 -27.83
N VAL A 380 17.92 12.14 -27.28
CA VAL A 380 19.24 11.55 -27.61
C VAL A 380 19.14 10.13 -28.16
N THR A 381 18.45 9.25 -27.46
CA THR A 381 18.49 7.79 -27.74
C THR A 381 17.35 7.29 -28.61
N GLY A 382 16.27 8.07 -28.75
CA GLY A 382 15.03 7.63 -29.39
C GLY A 382 14.27 6.61 -28.53
N GLY A 383 13.05 6.24 -28.95
CA GLY A 383 12.22 5.27 -28.22
C GLY A 383 11.32 5.84 -27.12
N PHE A 384 11.02 7.14 -27.18
CA PHE A 384 10.04 7.76 -26.29
C PHE A 384 8.61 7.26 -26.60
N ALA A 385 7.98 6.62 -25.63
CA ALA A 385 6.59 6.24 -25.71
C ALA A 385 5.73 7.27 -24.97
N PHE A 386 4.91 8.03 -25.73
CA PHE A 386 4.10 9.13 -25.18
C PHE A 386 3.21 8.70 -24.01
N LEU A 387 2.62 7.50 -24.10
CA LEU A 387 1.71 6.98 -23.08
C LEU A 387 2.43 6.63 -21.76
N THR A 388 3.66 6.12 -21.82
CA THR A 388 4.40 5.67 -20.63
C THR A 388 5.39 6.73 -20.16
N ASP A 389 6.32 7.11 -21.01
CA ASP A 389 7.38 8.06 -20.67
C ASP A 389 6.82 9.49 -20.54
N GLY A 390 5.86 9.87 -21.38
CA GLY A 390 5.20 11.18 -21.31
C GLY A 390 4.35 11.35 -20.05
N LEU A 391 3.56 10.34 -19.71
CA LEU A 391 2.78 10.33 -18.47
C LEU A 391 3.69 10.35 -17.22
N GLN A 392 4.77 9.58 -17.24
CA GLN A 392 5.75 9.56 -16.17
C GLN A 392 6.45 10.91 -16.01
N LEU A 393 6.85 11.55 -17.10
CA LEU A 393 7.44 12.88 -17.09
C LEU A 393 6.48 13.92 -16.51
N PHE A 394 5.22 13.90 -16.93
CA PHE A 394 4.19 14.81 -16.43
C PHE A 394 4.04 14.73 -14.90
N PHE A 395 3.86 13.53 -14.36
CA PHE A 395 3.74 13.35 -12.91
C PHE A 395 5.05 13.64 -12.17
N ALA A 396 6.20 13.29 -12.74
CA ALA A 396 7.48 13.59 -12.11
C ALA A 396 7.71 15.11 -11.96
N LEU A 397 7.37 15.90 -12.98
CA LEU A 397 7.46 17.36 -12.94
C LEU A 397 6.48 17.97 -11.94
N LEU A 398 5.24 17.46 -11.88
CA LEU A 398 4.25 17.91 -10.89
C LEU A 398 4.72 17.64 -9.45
N LEU A 399 5.23 16.42 -9.17
CA LEU A 399 5.73 16.06 -7.85
C LEU A 399 6.98 16.86 -7.47
N MET A 400 7.86 17.14 -8.44
CA MET A 400 9.04 17.96 -8.22
C MET A 400 8.66 19.41 -7.91
N GLY A 401 7.73 20.00 -8.69
CA GLY A 401 7.20 21.33 -8.42
C GLY A 401 6.55 21.44 -7.05
N LEU A 402 5.73 20.45 -6.69
CA LEU A 402 5.11 20.36 -5.36
C LEU A 402 6.16 20.29 -4.25
N GLY A 403 7.16 19.42 -4.38
CA GLY A 403 8.19 19.30 -3.36
C GLY A 403 9.09 20.54 -3.23
N LEU A 404 9.34 21.28 -4.32
CA LEU A 404 10.07 22.54 -4.27
C LEU A 404 9.26 23.63 -3.54
N LEU A 405 7.95 23.72 -3.82
CA LEU A 405 7.05 24.61 -3.09
C LEU A 405 7.03 24.29 -1.59
N ILE A 406 7.02 23.01 -1.24
CA ILE A 406 7.05 22.54 0.15
C ILE A 406 8.39 22.88 0.80
N ALA A 407 9.52 22.60 0.14
CA ALA A 407 10.84 22.90 0.67
C ALA A 407 11.01 24.39 0.94
N PHE A 408 10.55 25.25 0.02
CA PHE A 408 10.62 26.70 0.16
C PHE A 408 9.71 27.22 1.29
N SER A 409 8.45 26.78 1.31
CA SER A 409 7.48 27.22 2.34
C SER A 409 7.86 26.73 3.74
N SER A 410 8.37 25.50 3.86
CA SER A 410 8.80 24.90 5.13
C SER A 410 10.10 25.52 5.64
N GLY A 411 11.06 25.79 4.74
CA GLY A 411 12.29 26.50 5.08
C GLY A 411 12.01 27.89 5.65
N LYS A 412 11.15 28.66 4.97
CA LYS A 412 10.73 29.99 5.44
C LYS A 412 10.07 29.95 6.82
N LYS A 413 9.14 29.01 7.03
CA LYS A 413 8.36 28.90 8.28
C LYS A 413 9.16 28.33 9.46
N THR A 414 10.22 27.57 9.17
CA THR A 414 11.15 27.06 10.20
C THR A 414 12.11 28.16 10.66
N CYS A 415 12.56 29.01 9.73
CA CYS A 415 13.44 30.16 9.96
C CYS A 415 12.74 31.40 10.55
N GLU A 416 11.43 31.57 10.35
CA GLU A 416 10.66 32.59 11.07
C GLU A 416 10.64 32.22 12.58
N THR A 417 11.54 32.84 13.34
CA THR A 417 11.57 32.86 14.81
C THR A 417 10.26 33.46 15.33
N GLN A 418 9.74 32.97 16.44
CA GLN A 418 8.61 33.60 17.14
C GLN A 418 8.94 35.07 17.41
N SER A 419 8.32 35.99 16.68
CA SER A 419 8.11 37.33 17.20
C SER A 419 6.96 37.25 18.20
N SER A 420 7.26 37.66 19.41
CA SER A 420 6.37 37.82 20.54
C SER A 420 5.09 38.56 20.15
N THR A 421 4.01 37.83 19.95
CA THR A 421 2.67 38.28 20.30
C THR A 421 1.94 37.00 20.69
N GLU A 422 1.53 36.88 21.95
CA GLU A 422 0.41 36.02 22.27
C GLU A 422 -0.79 36.53 21.47
N PRO A 423 -1.51 35.67 20.75
CA PRO A 423 -2.94 35.77 20.78
C PRO A 423 -3.36 34.74 21.80
N SER A 424 -4.22 35.17 22.72
CA SER A 424 -5.10 34.27 23.47
C SER A 424 -5.92 33.44 22.47
N PHE A 425 -5.30 32.40 21.90
CA PHE A 425 -5.96 31.44 21.06
C PHE A 425 -6.74 30.52 21.98
N SER A 426 -7.95 30.96 22.33
CA SER A 426 -9.04 30.07 22.69
C SER A 426 -9.02 28.84 21.76
N CYS A 427 -9.28 27.64 22.29
CA CYS A 427 -9.24 26.36 21.57
C CYS A 427 -9.91 26.36 20.18
N SER A 428 -10.80 27.31 19.90
CA SER A 428 -11.41 27.53 18.58
C SER A 428 -10.46 28.10 17.52
N GLY A 429 -9.43 28.87 17.88
CA GLY A 429 -8.51 29.51 16.92
C GLY A 429 -7.39 28.61 16.40
N ILE A 430 -6.99 27.59 17.18
CA ILE A 430 -6.03 26.57 16.75
C ILE A 430 -6.65 25.68 15.64
N LYS A 431 -7.97 25.45 15.70
CA LYS A 431 -8.74 24.72 14.66
C LYS A 431 -8.66 25.39 13.28
N ILE A 432 -8.52 26.71 13.23
CA ILE A 432 -8.59 27.48 11.97
C ILE A 432 -7.18 27.75 11.40
N PHE A 433 -6.19 28.04 12.26
CA PHE A 433 -4.88 28.49 11.79
C PHE A 433 -3.99 27.38 11.21
N CYS A 434 -4.04 26.17 11.80
CA CYS A 434 -3.31 25.02 11.26
C CYS A 434 -3.97 24.45 9.99
N CYS A 435 -5.29 24.61 9.86
CA CYS A 435 -6.06 24.21 8.68
C CYS A 435 -5.79 25.12 7.47
N LYS A 436 -5.60 26.44 7.69
CA LYS A 436 -5.49 27.44 6.61
C LYS A 436 -4.20 27.46 5.80
N LYS A 437 -3.07 26.99 6.34
CA LYS A 437 -1.76 27.07 5.65
C LYS A 437 -1.15 25.71 5.28
N ALA A 438 -1.73 24.60 5.75
CA ALA A 438 -1.19 23.25 5.53
C ALA A 438 -2.05 22.38 4.60
N GLY A 439 -3.20 22.86 4.11
CA GLY A 439 -4.00 22.11 3.13
C GLY A 439 -4.48 20.73 3.60
N PHE A 440 -4.47 20.48 4.91
CA PHE A 440 -4.85 19.21 5.51
C PHE A 440 -5.86 19.45 6.65
N VAL A 441 -7.07 18.93 6.48
CA VAL A 441 -8.14 18.88 7.50
C VAL A 441 -7.81 17.87 8.61
N THR A 442 -6.78 17.04 8.44
CA THR A 442 -6.34 16.00 9.38
C THR A 442 -5.98 16.54 10.77
N LEU A 443 -5.48 17.79 10.86
CA LEU A 443 -5.21 18.40 12.17
C LEU A 443 -6.47 18.76 12.96
N ARG A 444 -7.61 18.99 12.28
CA ARG A 444 -8.89 19.29 12.93
C ARG A 444 -9.38 18.11 13.78
N GLN A 445 -9.10 16.87 13.36
CA GLN A 445 -9.44 15.67 14.12
C GLN A 445 -8.50 15.42 15.30
N LEU A 446 -7.19 15.65 15.14
CA LEU A 446 -6.21 15.55 16.23
C LEU A 446 -6.45 16.58 17.35
N LEU A 447 -6.91 17.79 16.99
CA LEU A 447 -7.18 18.87 17.97
C LEU A 447 -8.53 18.76 18.66
N LEU A 448 -9.47 17.95 18.15
CA LEU A 448 -10.74 17.68 18.82
C LEU A 448 -10.58 16.73 20.03
N PHE A 449 -9.52 15.91 20.06
CA PHE A 449 -9.24 14.99 21.17
C PHE A 449 -8.41 15.60 22.30
N SER A 450 -7.83 16.78 22.12
CA SER A 450 -7.06 17.48 23.17
C SER A 450 -7.93 18.40 24.03
N THR A 451 -9.25 18.42 23.83
CA THR A 451 -10.19 19.29 24.55
C THR A 451 -11.21 18.57 25.42
N ASP A 452 -11.02 17.28 25.71
CA ASP A 452 -11.76 16.56 26.77
C ASP A 452 -10.79 16.01 27.82
#